data_AF-A0A6B2WU20-F1
#
_entry.id   AF-A0A6B2WU20-F1
#
_cell.length_a   1.000
_cell.length_b   1.000
_cell.length_c   1.000
_cell.angle_alpha   90.00
_cell.angle_beta   90.00
_cell.angle_gamma   90.00
#
_symmetry.space_group_name_H-M   'P 1'
#
loop_
_entity.id
_entity.type
_entity.pdbx_description
1 polymer ?
#
loop_
_entity_poly.entity_id
_entity_poly.type
_entity_poly.pdbx_seq_one_letter_code
_entity_poly.pdbx_strand_id
1 'polypeptide(L)'
;MNDEITATDGDCLFVFDGRILERFGRDPVRFHVRYMHLNVTGPDRKGRRNVMIAHGRPDSPGASFSWTYTAAEWERARGFAELLEVVRTAVESGSDAGLV
;
A
#
# COMPACT_ATOMS: atom_id res chain seq x y z
N MET A 1 6.20 17.79 11.68
CA MET A 1 4.94 17.03 11.70
C MET A 1 4.72 16.68 10.25
N ASN A 2 4.89 15.42 9.84
CA ASN A 2 4.47 15.05 8.49
C ASN A 2 2.95 15.03 8.53
N ASP A 3 2.31 15.73 7.60
CA ASP A 3 0.87 15.68 7.47
C ASP A 3 0.49 14.23 7.18
N GLU A 4 -0.37 13.68 8.04
CA GLU A 4 -0.87 12.32 7.91
C GLU A 4 -1.69 12.22 6.61
N ILE A 5 -1.33 11.25 5.75
CA ILE A 5 -2.05 11.03 4.49
C ILE A 5 -3.11 9.97 4.73
N THR A 6 -4.35 10.30 4.41
CA THR A 6 -5.49 9.40 4.54
C THR A 6 -6.11 9.08 3.19
N ALA A 7 -6.51 7.83 2.97
CA ALA A 7 -7.28 7.41 1.81
C ALA A 7 -8.38 6.42 2.21
N THR A 8 -9.41 6.28 1.38
CA THR A 8 -10.49 5.32 1.61
C THR A 8 -10.69 4.41 0.42
N ASP A 9 -10.89 3.12 0.69
CA ASP A 9 -11.28 2.12 -0.29
C ASP A 9 -12.40 1.22 0.29
N GLY A 10 -13.60 1.33 -0.26
CA GLY A 10 -14.80 0.74 0.31
C GLY A 10 -15.00 1.16 1.77
N ASP A 11 -15.14 0.17 2.65
CA ASP A 11 -15.31 0.38 4.10
C ASP A 11 -13.97 0.47 4.86
N CYS A 12 -12.84 0.53 4.15
CA CYS A 12 -11.52 0.62 4.76
C CYS A 12 -10.98 2.05 4.72
N LEU A 13 -10.43 2.50 5.85
CA LEU A 13 -9.64 3.72 5.95
C LEU A 13 -8.16 3.34 5.99
N PHE A 14 -7.35 4.01 5.19
CA PHE A 14 -5.91 3.88 5.19
C PHE A 14 -5.29 5.18 5.70
N VAL A 15 -4.25 5.03 6.51
CA VAL A 15 -3.54 6.12 7.17
C VAL A 15 -2.05 5.90 7.02
N PHE A 16 -1.31 6.94 6.64
CA PHE A 16 0.14 6.88 6.49
C PHE A 16 0.84 8.11 7.08
N ASP A 17 1.82 7.88 7.95
CA ASP A 17 2.58 8.92 8.66
C ASP A 17 4.01 9.14 8.11
N GLY A 18 4.37 8.45 7.02
CA GLY A 18 5.72 8.42 6.47
C GLY A 18 6.54 7.18 6.87
N ARG A 19 6.08 6.39 7.84
CA ARG A 19 6.78 5.18 8.35
C ARG A 19 5.87 3.97 8.49
N ILE A 20 4.62 4.18 8.87
CA ILE A 20 3.64 3.13 9.12
C ILE A 20 2.43 3.39 8.23
N LEU A 21 2.07 2.40 7.42
CA LEU A 21 0.77 2.34 6.77
C LEU A 21 -0.18 1.54 7.66
N GLU A 22 -1.27 2.15 8.10
CA GLU A 22 -2.34 1.47 8.84
C GLU A 22 -3.56 1.31 7.94
N ARG A 23 -4.21 0.15 8.02
CA ARG A 23 -5.52 -0.10 7.45
C ARG A 23 -6.49 -0.35 8.60
N PHE A 24 -7.55 0.44 8.65
CA PHE A 24 -8.69 0.28 9.54
C PHE A 24 -9.89 -0.26 8.76
N GLY A 25 -10.69 -1.12 9.40
CA GLY A 25 -11.81 -1.84 8.78
C GLY A 25 -12.13 -3.09 9.59
N ARG A 26 -12.62 -4.15 8.93
CA ARG A 26 -12.94 -5.43 9.60
C ARG A 26 -11.74 -6.04 10.34
N ASP A 27 -10.57 -5.99 9.73
CA ASP A 27 -9.33 -6.57 10.27
C ASP A 27 -8.22 -5.51 10.24
N PRO A 28 -8.08 -4.70 11.31
CA PRO A 28 -7.07 -3.67 11.37
C PRO A 28 -5.66 -4.25 11.33
N VAL A 29 -4.78 -3.62 10.55
CA VAL A 29 -3.39 -4.07 10.39
C VAL A 29 -2.47 -2.88 10.15
N ARG A 30 -1.21 -3.00 10.57
CA ARG A 30 -0.18 -1.96 10.48
C ARG A 30 1.06 -2.51 9.79
N PHE A 31 1.56 -1.81 8.78
CA PHE A 31 2.76 -2.15 8.02
C PHE A 31 3.83 -1.09 8.24
N HIS A 32 4.97 -1.48 8.81
CA HIS A 32 6.14 -0.62 8.85
C HIS A 32 6.85 -0.67 7.49
N VAL A 33 7.06 0.48 6.83
CA VAL A 33 7.57 0.53 5.44
C VAL A 33 8.89 -0.19 5.24
N ARG A 34 9.77 -0.18 6.26
CA ARG A 34 11.04 -0.93 6.28
C ARG A 34 10.89 -2.45 6.07
N TYR A 35 9.76 -3.03 6.47
CA TYR A 35 9.49 -4.47 6.40
C TYR A 35 8.21 -4.74 5.59
N MET A 36 7.90 -3.82 4.68
CA MET A 36 6.73 -3.88 3.82
C MET A 36 7.18 -4.03 2.37
N HIS A 37 6.42 -4.81 1.60
CA HIS A 37 6.51 -4.84 0.16
C HIS A 37 5.18 -4.39 -0.42
N LEU A 38 5.25 -3.47 -1.38
CA LEU A 38 4.11 -2.99 -2.14
C LEU A 38 4.32 -3.32 -3.61
N ASN A 39 3.38 -4.04 -4.19
CA ASN A 39 3.29 -4.24 -5.63
C ASN A 39 1.95 -3.72 -6.13
N VAL A 40 1.98 -2.77 -7.05
CA VAL A 40 0.80 -2.30 -7.79
C VAL A 40 1.09 -2.49 -9.26
N THR A 41 0.30 -3.33 -9.93
CA THR A 41 0.45 -3.51 -11.38
C THR A 41 -0.15 -2.33 -12.13
N GLY A 42 0.37 -2.06 -13.33
CA GLY A 42 -0.34 -1.23 -14.29
C GLY A 42 -1.69 -1.84 -14.71
N PRO A 43 -2.58 -1.05 -15.34
CA PRO A 43 -3.81 -1.56 -15.92
C PRO A 43 -3.54 -2.66 -16.95
N ASP A 44 -4.26 -3.78 -16.86
CA ASP A 44 -4.31 -4.78 -17.92
C ASP A 44 -5.13 -4.29 -19.13
N ARG A 45 -5.31 -5.14 -20.16
CA ARG A 45 -6.13 -4.82 -21.36
C ARG A 45 -7.59 -4.45 -21.03
N LYS A 46 -8.09 -4.81 -19.85
CA LYS A 46 -9.42 -4.50 -19.33
C LYS A 46 -9.41 -3.37 -18.29
N GLY A 47 -8.27 -2.71 -18.09
CA GLY A 47 -8.08 -1.66 -17.11
C GLY A 47 -8.01 -2.16 -15.66
N ARG A 48 -7.85 -3.46 -15.42
CA ARG A 48 -7.76 -4.03 -14.07
C ARG A 48 -6.36 -3.89 -13.51
N ARG A 49 -6.25 -3.73 -12.20
CA ARG A 49 -4.98 -3.61 -11.46
C ARG A 49 -4.97 -4.57 -10.29
N ASN A 50 -3.81 -5.11 -9.96
CA ASN A 50 -3.60 -5.86 -8.74
C ASN A 50 -2.78 -5.02 -7.78
N VAL A 51 -3.24 -4.94 -6.53
CA VAL A 51 -2.50 -4.35 -5.41
C VAL A 51 -2.17 -5.49 -4.45
N MET A 52 -0.91 -5.58 -4.06
CA MET A 52 -0.45 -6.50 -3.02
C MET A 52 0.38 -5.73 -2.00
N ILE A 53 0.05 -5.90 -0.73
CA ILE A 53 0.82 -5.44 0.42
C ILE A 53 1.25 -6.67 1.22
N ALA A 54 2.54 -6.84 1.45
CA ALA A 54 3.06 -7.95 2.25
C ALA A 54 4.01 -7.47 3.33
N HIS A 55 4.05 -8.22 4.44
CA HIS A 55 5.10 -8.11 5.45
C HIS A 55 6.31 -8.96 5.11
N GLY A 56 7.44 -8.68 5.75
CA GLY A 56 8.60 -9.56 5.78
C GLY A 56 9.71 -9.06 4.87
N ARG A 57 10.41 -10.00 4.23
CA ARG A 57 11.42 -9.71 3.22
C ARG A 57 10.92 -10.11 1.84
N PRO A 58 11.44 -9.54 0.74
CA PRO A 58 10.95 -9.88 -0.60
C PRO A 58 11.13 -11.37 -0.94
N ASP A 59 12.20 -11.97 -0.42
CA ASP A 59 12.57 -13.39 -0.58
C ASP A 59 11.87 -14.33 0.40
N SER A 60 11.25 -13.78 1.45
CA SER A 60 10.49 -14.52 2.46
C SER A 60 9.30 -13.69 2.95
N PRO A 61 8.26 -13.54 2.12
CA PRO A 61 7.09 -12.78 2.50
C PRO A 61 6.34 -13.50 3.62
N GLY A 62 5.92 -12.72 4.62
CA GLY A 62 4.98 -13.17 5.65
C GLY A 62 3.54 -13.09 5.14
N ALA A 63 2.63 -12.63 6.00
CA ALA A 63 1.25 -12.40 5.59
C ALA A 63 1.18 -11.33 4.48
N SER A 64 0.35 -11.60 3.48
CA SER A 64 0.08 -10.70 2.35
C SER A 64 -1.40 -10.44 2.18
N PHE A 65 -1.74 -9.21 1.79
CA PHE A 65 -3.08 -8.79 1.42
C PHE A 65 -3.05 -8.39 -0.05
N SER A 66 -3.92 -9.02 -0.84
CA SER A 66 -3.98 -8.79 -2.29
C SER A 66 -5.40 -8.52 -2.71
N TRP A 67 -5.57 -7.51 -3.56
CA TRP A 67 -6.86 -7.14 -4.14
C TRP A 67 -6.71 -6.92 -5.65
N THR A 68 -7.78 -7.20 -6.38
CA THR A 68 -7.89 -6.87 -7.80
C THR A 68 -8.95 -5.78 -7.95
N TYR A 69 -8.57 -4.67 -8.55
CA TYR A 69 -9.46 -3.56 -8.88
C TYR A 69 -9.83 -3.63 -10.35
N THR A 70 -11.12 -3.52 -10.66
CA THR A 70 -11.55 -3.05 -11.97
C THR A 70 -11.19 -1.58 -12.18
N ALA A 71 -11.22 -1.11 -13.43
CA ALA A 71 -11.02 0.31 -13.72
C ALA A 71 -11.99 1.20 -12.92
N ALA A 72 -13.28 0.82 -12.86
CA ALA A 72 -14.29 1.62 -12.14
C ALA A 72 -14.13 1.58 -10.61
N GLU A 73 -13.58 0.52 -10.02
CA GLU A 73 -13.27 0.48 -8.58
C GLU A 73 -12.04 1.32 -8.28
N TRP A 74 -11.02 1.25 -9.13
CA TRP A 74 -9.80 2.06 -8.99
C TRP A 74 -10.11 3.56 -8.97
N GLU A 75 -10.92 4.04 -9.92
CA GLU A 75 -11.32 5.46 -9.97
C GLU A 75 -12.23 5.88 -8.79
N ARG A 76 -12.91 4.92 -8.14
CA ARG A 76 -13.77 5.20 -6.98
C ARG A 76 -13.00 5.22 -5.66
N ALA A 77 -11.81 4.62 -5.61
CA ALA A 77 -10.98 4.56 -4.42
C ALA A 77 -10.34 5.94 -4.16
N ARG A 78 -10.99 6.75 -3.31
CA ARG A 78 -10.64 8.16 -3.10
C ARG A 78 -9.25 8.31 -2.46
N GLY A 79 -8.33 8.93 -3.19
CA GLY A 79 -6.97 9.22 -2.72
C GLY A 79 -6.09 7.97 -2.57
N PHE A 80 -6.60 6.78 -2.93
CA PHE A 80 -5.92 5.53 -2.65
C PHE A 80 -4.74 5.31 -3.60
N ALA A 81 -4.87 5.69 -4.87
CA ALA A 81 -3.77 5.64 -5.83
C ALA A 81 -2.62 6.55 -5.41
N GLU A 82 -2.92 7.79 -5.02
CA GLU A 82 -1.94 8.76 -4.54
C GLU A 82 -1.25 8.28 -3.26
N LEU A 83 -2.02 7.72 -2.32
CA LEU A 83 -1.46 7.12 -1.10
C LEU A 83 -0.48 5.99 -1.44
N LEU A 84 -0.85 5.07 -2.34
CA LEU A 84 0.01 3.94 -2.70
C LEU A 84 1.32 4.39 -3.35
N GLU A 85 1.31 5.45 -4.15
CA GLU A 85 2.54 6.02 -4.72
C GLU A 85 3.44 6.64 -3.64
N VAL A 86 2.87 7.37 -2.68
CA VAL A 86 3.67 7.92 -1.57
C VAL A 86 4.25 6.81 -0.70
N VAL A 87 3.47 5.77 -0.40
CA VAL A 87 3.94 4.60 0.35
C VAL A 87 5.04 3.86 -0.43
N ARG A 88 4.90 3.70 -1.74
CA ARG A 88 5.94 3.11 -2.60
C ARG A 88 7.26 3.85 -2.46
N THR A 89 7.24 5.18 -2.60
CA THR A 89 8.45 6.00 -2.45
C THR A 89 9.08 5.83 -1.06
N ALA A 90 8.27 5.70 -0.01
CA ALA A 90 8.77 5.47 1.35
C ALA A 90 9.38 4.07 1.55
N VAL A 91 8.79 3.04 0.96
CA VAL A 91 9.33 1.67 0.97
C VAL A 91 10.68 1.61 0.25
N GLU A 92 10.78 2.25 -0.92
CA GLU A 92 12.01 2.32 -1.70
C GLU A 92 13.11 3.10 -0.94
N SER A 93 12.77 4.27 -0.40
CA SER A 93 13.72 5.10 0.38
C SER A 93 14.18 4.44 1.69
N GLY A 94 13.29 3.69 2.35
CA GLY A 94 13.59 2.99 3.60
C GLY A 94 14.44 1.72 3.42
N SER A 95 14.46 1.17 2.20
CA SER A 95 15.26 0.00 1.85
C SER A 95 16.75 0.33 1.66
N ASP A 96 17.07 1.54 1.18
CA ASP A 96 18.45 1.98 0.94
C ASP A 96 19.25 2.25 2.23
N ALA A 97 18.58 2.51 3.35
CA ALA A 97 19.24 2.75 4.65
C ALA A 97 19.69 1.46 5.37
N GLY A 98 19.52 0.28 4.75
CA GLY A 98 19.83 -1.03 5.33
C GLY A 98 21.04 -1.75 4.76
N LEU A 99 21.77 -1.15 3.79
CA LEU A 99 23.03 -1.67 3.27
C LEU A 99 24.22 -0.93 3.89
N VAL A 100 24.51 -1.22 5.16
CA VAL A 100 25.81 -0.93 5.79
C VAL A 100 26.21 -2.09 6.68
#